data_AF-G7L4L6-F1
#
_entry.id   AF-G7L4L6-F1
#
_cell.length_a   1.000
_cell.length_b   1.000
_cell.length_c   1.000
_cell.angle_alpha   90.00
_cell.angle_beta   90.00
_cell.angle_gamma   90.00
#
_symmetry.space_group_name_H-M   'P 1'
#
loop_
_entity.id
_entity.type
_entity.pdbx_description
1 polymer ?
#
loop_
_entity_poly.entity_id
_entity_poly.type
_entity_poly.pdbx_seq_one_letter_code
_entity_poly.pdbx_strand_id
1 'polypeptide(L)' 'MHQKSRVHKGKCVKKGQILADGAATVGGELALGKNVLVAYMPWEGYNSEDVVLISERLVYEDIYTSFHIRKYEIQTHIIV' A
#
# COMPACT_ATOMS: atom_id res chain seq x y z
N MET A 1 3.67 10.41 5.85
CA MET A 1 4.64 9.72 4.95
C MET A 1 5.28 8.59 5.73
N HIS A 2 5.33 7.38 5.16
CA HIS A 2 5.95 6.20 5.77
C HIS A 2 7.16 5.77 4.94
N GLN A 3 8.31 5.54 5.58
CA GLN A 3 9.55 5.09 4.96
C GLN A 3 10.19 4.01 5.83
N LYS A 4 10.69 2.95 5.20
CA LYS A 4 11.32 1.82 5.88
C LYS A 4 12.78 1.72 5.50
N SER A 5 13.68 1.79 6.49
CA SER A 5 15.11 1.59 6.26
C SER A 5 15.40 0.19 5.71
N ARG A 6 16.24 0.12 4.68
CA ARG A 6 16.76 -1.15 4.11
C ARG A 6 18.16 -1.50 4.59
N VAL A 7 18.89 -0.51 5.10
CA VAL A 7 20.28 -0.68 5.53
C VAL A 7 20.35 -0.97 7.02
N HIS A 8 21.36 -1.75 7.41
CA HIS A 8 21.65 -2.09 8.80
C HIS A 8 22.94 -1.39 9.22
N LYS A 9 23.11 -1.18 10.53
CA LYS A 9 24.32 -0.56 11.08
C LYS A 9 25.55 -1.38 10.67
N GLY A 10 26.63 -0.70 10.30
CA GLY A 10 27.90 -1.33 9.89
C GLY A 10 27.99 -1.77 8.43
N LYS A 11 26.92 -1.62 7.63
CA LYS A 11 26.97 -1.94 6.19
C LYS A 11 27.58 -0.79 5.39
N CYS A 12 28.61 -1.08 4.58
CA CYS A 12 29.14 -0.10 3.63
C CYS A 12 28.08 0.24 2.55
N VAL A 13 27.91 1.52 2.28
CA VAL A 13 26.97 2.03 1.27
C VAL A 13 27.74 2.64 0.11
N LYS A 14 27.23 2.46 -1.12
CA LYS A 14 27.80 3.07 -2.33
C LYS A 14 26.99 4.28 -2.76
N LYS A 15 27.62 5.22 -3.47
CA LYS A 15 26.92 6.36 -4.08
C LYS A 15 25.83 5.84 -5.03
N GLY A 16 24.61 6.35 -4.92
CA GLY A 16 23.46 5.92 -5.70
C GLY A 16 22.70 4.71 -5.14
N GLN A 17 23.16 4.12 -4.04
CA GLN A 17 22.46 3.01 -3.40
C GLN A 17 21.20 3.51 -2.65
N ILE A 18 20.08 2.83 -2.86
CA ILE A 18 18.81 3.11 -2.19
C ILE A 18 18.90 2.67 -0.72
N LEU A 19 18.65 3.62 0.19
CA LEU A 19 18.81 3.42 1.64
C LEU A 19 17.51 3.07 2.36
N ALA A 20 16.37 3.52 1.82
CA ALA A 20 15.05 3.29 2.38
C ALA A 20 14.03 3.11 1.26
N ASP A 21 13.04 2.27 1.51
CA ASP A 21 11.85 2.14 0.66
C ASP A 21 10.76 3.11 1.15
N GLY A 22 10.04 3.71 0.20
CA GLY A 22 8.83 4.49 0.46
C GLY A 22 7.56 3.62 0.55
N ALA A 23 6.39 4.26 0.61
CA ALA A 23 5.11 3.58 0.82
C ALA A 23 4.69 2.63 -0.33
N ALA A 24 5.14 2.89 -1.56
CA ALA A 24 4.78 2.10 -2.75
C ALA A 24 6.00 1.53 -3.47
N THR A 25 7.07 1.25 -2.73
CA THR A 25 8.30 0.67 -3.28
C THR A 25 8.79 -0.48 -2.41
N VAL A 26 9.35 -1.51 -3.03
CA VAL A 26 10.03 -2.60 -2.34
C VAL A 26 11.31 -2.88 -3.10
N GLY A 27 12.44 -2.95 -2.40
CA GLY A 27 13.67 -3.31 -3.07
C GLY A 27 14.28 -2.19 -3.91
N GLY A 28 13.76 -0.96 -3.79
CA GLY A 28 14.10 0.14 -4.69
C GLY A 28 13.31 0.17 -6.00
N GLU A 29 12.36 -0.75 -6.16
CA GLU A 29 11.48 -0.82 -7.32
C GLU A 29 10.05 -0.46 -6.93
N LEU A 30 9.25 -0.07 -7.93
CA LEU A 30 7.86 0.31 -7.75
C LEU A 30 6.98 -0.92 -7.47
N ALA A 31 6.20 -0.88 -6.39
CA ALA A 31 5.32 -1.95 -5.95
C ALA A 31 3.93 -1.39 -5.61
N LEU A 32 3.09 -1.18 -6.62
CA LEU A 32 1.77 -0.52 -6.50
C LEU A 32 0.66 -1.43 -5.96
N GLY A 33 0.89 -2.74 -5.88
CA GLY A 33 -0.15 -3.71 -5.57
C GLY A 33 0.39 -5.00 -5.00
N LYS A 34 -0.40 -6.07 -5.10
CA LYS A 34 -0.12 -7.39 -4.55
C LYS A 34 -0.33 -8.45 -5.60
N ASN A 35 0.52 -9.48 -5.58
CA ASN A 35 0.33 -10.67 -6.38
C ASN A 35 -0.77 -11.52 -5.72
N VAL A 36 -1.80 -11.86 -6.47
CA VAL A 36 -2.93 -12.69 -6.00
C VAL A 36 -3.17 -13.83 -6.99
N LEU A 37 -3.67 -14.96 -6.48
CA LEU A 37 -4.07 -16.09 -7.32
C LEU A 37 -5.43 -15.78 -7.94
N VAL A 38 -5.55 -15.98 -9.25
CA VAL A 38 -6.77 -15.68 -10.02
C VAL A 38 -7.25 -16.95 -10.70
N ALA A 39 -8.56 -17.17 -10.68
CA ALA A 39 -9.23 -18.22 -11.45
C ALA A 39 -10.18 -17.59 -12.47
N TYR A 40 -10.07 -18.02 -13.73
CA TYR A 40 -10.95 -17.59 -14.81
C TYR A 40 -12.07 -18.61 -15.00
N MET A 41 -13.15 -18.46 -14.24
CA MET A 41 -14.33 -19.32 -14.37
C MET A 41 -15.59 -18.56 -13.97
N PRO A 42 -16.76 -18.87 -14.56
CA PRO A 42 -18.04 -18.42 -14.02
C PRO A 42 -18.25 -19.02 -12.61
N TRP A 43 -18.78 -18.23 -11.68
CA TRP A 43 -19.05 -18.65 -10.32
C TRP A 43 -20.47 -18.27 -9.90
N GLU A 44 -21.40 -19.22 -10.05
CA GLU A 44 -22.81 -19.12 -9.58
C GLU A 44 -23.52 -17.80 -9.98
N GLY A 45 -23.11 -17.18 -11.08
CA GLY A 45 -23.65 -15.89 -11.54
C GLY A 45 -23.17 -14.66 -10.78
N TYR A 46 -22.39 -14.82 -9.70
CA TYR A 46 -21.87 -13.71 -8.89
C TYR A 46 -20.81 -12.86 -9.60
N ASN A 47 -20.11 -13.42 -10.59
CA ASN A 47 -19.14 -12.70 -11.42
C ASN A 47 -19.66 -12.41 -12.83
N SER A 48 -20.97 -12.14 -12.97
CA SER A 48 -21.54 -11.68 -14.22
C SER A 48 -21.02 -10.28 -14.58
N GLU A 49 -20.84 -10.03 -15.88
CA GLU A 49 -20.35 -8.76 -16.41
C GLU A 49 -18.96 -8.39 -15.84
N ASP A 50 -18.85 -7.27 -15.13
CA ASP A 50 -17.59 -6.71 -14.63
C ASP A 50 -17.38 -6.92 -13.11
N VAL A 51 -18.16 -7.81 -12.49
CA VAL A 51 -18.08 -8.06 -11.05
C VAL A 51 -16.91 -8.99 -10.71
N VAL A 52 -16.03 -8.54 -9.82
CA VAL A 52 -14.91 -9.33 -9.31
C VAL A 52 -15.24 -9.89 -7.93
N LEU A 53 -15.13 -11.21 -7.80
CA LEU A 53 -15.22 -11.87 -6.51
C LEU A 53 -13.85 -11.92 -5.84
N ILE A 54 -13.82 -11.58 -4.57
CA ILE A 54 -12.61 -11.58 -3.75
C ILE A 54 -12.74 -12.58 -2.62
N SER A 55 -11.63 -13.25 -2.31
CA SER A 55 -11.56 -14.12 -1.14
C SER A 55 -11.52 -13.27 0.13
N GLU A 56 -12.30 -13.65 1.15
CA GLU A 56 -12.26 -13.04 2.49
C GLU A 56 -10.85 -13.08 3.12
N ARG A 57 -10.01 -14.01 2.68
CA ARG A 57 -8.59 -14.08 3.07
C ARG A 57 -7.87 -12.76 2.83
N LEU A 58 -8.21 -12.03 1.76
CA LEU A 58 -7.61 -10.73 1.45
C LEU A 58 -7.91 -9.67 2.52
N VAL A 59 -9.03 -9.81 3.23
CA VAL A 59 -9.43 -8.96 4.35
C VAL A 59 -8.72 -9.41 5.63
N TYR A 60 -8.79 -10.70 5.97
CA TYR A 60 -8.21 -11.22 7.22
C TYR A 60 -6.68 -11.12 7.28
N GLU A 61 -5.99 -11.16 6.13
CA GLU A 61 -4.53 -11.02 6.05
C GLU A 61 -4.06 -9.58 5.76
N ASP A 62 -4.95 -8.58 5.81
CA ASP A 62 -4.65 -7.16 5.57
C ASP A 62 -3.92 -6.88 4.24
N ILE A 63 -4.18 -7.68 3.19
CA ILE A 63 -3.44 -7.63 1.92
C ILE A 63 -3.67 -6.30 1.19
N TYR A 64 -4.91 -5.82 1.19
CA TYR A 64 -5.33 -4.56 0.55
C TYR A 64 -5.74 -3.47 1.56
N THR A 65 -5.20 -3.54 2.78
CA THR A 65 -5.44 -2.52 3.82
C THR A 65 -4.58 -1.27 3.57
N SER A 66 -5.16 -0.08 3.70
CA SER A 66 -4.46 1.20 3.49
C SER A 66 -4.77 2.23 4.58
N PHE A 67 -3.82 3.14 4.82
CA PHE A 67 -3.95 4.23 5.79
C PHE A 67 -4.32 5.54 5.09
N HIS A 68 -5.38 6.20 5.56
CA HIS A 68 -5.82 7.50 5.06
C HIS A 68 -5.78 8.54 6.20
N ILE A 69 -4.96 9.58 6.05
CA ILE A 69 -4.80 10.64 7.06
C ILE A 69 -5.48 11.91 6.55
N ARG A 70 -6.42 12.46 7.32
CA ARG A 70 -7.10 13.73 7.04
C ARG A 70 -6.69 14.77 8.09
N LYS A 71 -6.38 15.98 7.65
CA LYS A 71 -6.06 17.12 8.53
C LYS A 71 -7.21 18.12 8.46
N TYR A 72 -7.73 18.51 9.61
CA TYR A 72 -8.73 19.57 9.74
C TYR A 72 -8.09 20.71 10.54
N GLU A 73 -8.16 21.93 10.00
CA GLU A 73 -7.70 23.14 10.69
C GLU A 73 -8.86 24.12 10.79
N ILE A 74 -9.03 24.74 11.96
CA ILE A 74 -10.00 25.80 12.19
C ILE A 74 -9.23 27.00 12.75
N GLN A 75 -9.44 28.16 12.15
CA GLN A 75 -8.89 29.43 12.62
C GLN A 75 -10.03 30.34 13.04
N THR A 76 -9.99 30.82 14.29
CA THR A 76 -10.93 31.83 14.79
C THR A 76 -10.19 33.16 14.87
N HIS A 77 -10.71 34.16 14.17
CA HIS A 77 -10.22 35.53 14.30
C HIS A 77 -11.10 36.25 15.31
N ILE A 78 -10.51 36.68 16.42
CA ILE A 78 -11.16 37.60 17.36
C ILE A 78 -10.91 39.00 16.81
N ILE A 79 -11.98 39.69 16.41
CA ILE A 79 -11.94 41.11 16.11
C ILE A 79 -12.10 41.81 17.47
N VAL A 80 -11.09 42.57 17.87
CA VAL A 80 -11.10 43.44 19.06
C VAL A 80 -11.71 44.79 18.67
#